data_AF-A0A0U1L2D8-F1
#
_entry.id   AF-A0A0U1L2D8-F1
#
_cell.length_a   1.000
_cell.length_b   1.000
_cell.length_c   1.000
_cell.angle_alpha   90.00
_cell.angle_beta   90.00
_cell.angle_gamma   90.00
#
_symmetry.space_group_name_H-M   'P 1'
#
loop_
_entity.id
_entity.type
_entity.pdbx_description
1 polymer ?
#
loop_
_entity_poly.entity_id
_entity_poly.type
_entity_poly.pdbx_seq_one_letter_code
_entity_poly.pdbx_strand_id
1 'polypeptide(L)'
;MQTTAVYACVRILAETIASLPLHTYRYTSGGKEKAADHPIYYLLHSEPNPEMTSFVFRETLMGHLLLWGNAYAQIIRDGRGRVVALYPLLPNKMTVNRGEQGQLYYEYNKDGQSHFLRNYEVLHIPGLGFDGLIGYSPTSLPVLPQSLPWLVMKLSCHRSVCS
;
A
#
# COMPACT_ATOMS: atom_id res chain seq x y z
N MET A 1 -20.55 -17.17 3.68
CA MET A 1 -21.13 -15.81 3.61
C MET A 1 -20.18 -14.69 4.04
N GLN A 2 -19.15 -14.91 4.88
CA GLN A 2 -18.18 -13.87 5.24
C GLN A 2 -17.27 -13.44 4.07
N THR A 3 -16.92 -14.36 3.17
CA THR A 3 -15.99 -14.11 2.06
C THR A 3 -16.56 -13.26 0.91
N THR A 4 -17.86 -13.34 0.63
CA THR A 4 -18.49 -12.58 -0.47
C THR A 4 -18.68 -11.11 -0.15
N ALA A 5 -19.05 -10.78 1.10
CA ALA A 5 -19.18 -9.40 1.56
C ALA A 5 -17.83 -8.67 1.58
N VAL A 6 -16.78 -9.32 2.08
CA VAL A 6 -15.41 -8.76 2.08
C VAL A 6 -14.93 -8.52 0.65
N TYR A 7 -15.12 -9.48 -0.25
CA TYR A 7 -14.76 -9.32 -1.66
C TYR A 7 -15.49 -8.15 -2.32
N ALA A 8 -16.80 -8.00 -2.07
CA ALA A 8 -17.58 -6.88 -2.60
C ALA A 8 -17.07 -5.52 -2.10
N CYS A 9 -16.77 -5.40 -0.81
CA CYS A 9 -16.22 -4.17 -0.23
C CYS A 9 -14.86 -3.81 -0.82
N VAL A 10 -13.94 -4.78 -0.92
CA VAL A 10 -12.61 -4.58 -1.50
C VAL A 10 -12.72 -4.14 -2.96
N ARG A 11 -13.57 -4.80 -3.74
CA ARG A 11 -13.81 -4.45 -5.14
C ARG A 11 -14.33 -3.02 -5.29
N ILE A 12 -15.36 -2.64 -4.54
CA ILE A 12 -15.94 -1.28 -4.61
C ILE A 12 -14.90 -0.22 -4.26
N LEU A 13 -14.10 -0.43 -3.21
CA LEU A 13 -13.05 0.51 -2.83
C LEU A 13 -11.95 0.60 -3.89
N ALA A 14 -11.52 -0.53 -4.43
CA ALA A 14 -10.48 -0.59 -5.45
C ALA A 14 -10.93 0.10 -6.76
N GLU A 15 -12.13 -0.21 -7.25
CA GLU A 15 -12.73 0.43 -8.43
C GLU A 15 -12.91 1.95 -8.22
N THR A 16 -13.38 2.35 -7.04
CA THR A 16 -13.59 3.77 -6.71
C THR A 16 -12.28 4.54 -6.78
N ILE A 17 -11.20 4.02 -6.17
CA ILE A 17 -9.90 4.71 -6.17
C ILE A 17 -9.25 4.68 -7.56
N ALA A 18 -9.39 3.57 -8.30
CA ALA A 18 -8.90 3.47 -9.67
C ALA A 18 -9.60 4.44 -10.63
N SER A 19 -10.87 4.79 -10.37
CA SER A 19 -11.65 5.72 -11.19
C SER A 19 -11.21 7.18 -11.05
N LEU A 20 -10.52 7.54 -9.97
CA LEU A 20 -10.11 8.92 -9.73
C LEU A 20 -9.04 9.36 -10.75
N PRO A 21 -9.15 10.55 -11.34
CA PRO A 21 -8.14 11.06 -12.25
C PRO A 21 -6.85 11.36 -11.49
N LEU A 22 -5.75 10.74 -11.91
CA LEU A 22 -4.44 10.99 -11.33
C LEU A 22 -3.69 12.02 -12.17
N HIS A 23 -3.34 13.13 -11.54
CA HIS A 23 -2.59 14.21 -12.17
C HIS A 23 -1.25 14.44 -11.47
N THR A 24 -0.19 14.56 -12.26
CA THR A 24 1.13 14.97 -11.79
C THR A 24 1.18 16.48 -11.68
N TYR A 25 1.85 16.98 -10.64
CA TYR A 25 2.05 18.40 -10.43
C TYR A 25 3.54 18.69 -10.27
N ARG A 26 4.01 19.80 -10.84
CA ARG A 26 5.35 20.34 -10.66
C ARG A 26 5.24 21.57 -9.77
N TYR A 27 6.13 21.65 -8.79
CA TYR A 27 6.29 22.84 -7.96
C TYR A 27 7.08 23.88 -8.75
N THR A 28 6.53 25.08 -8.89
CA THR A 28 7.18 26.24 -9.49
C THR A 28 7.36 27.32 -8.42
N SER A 29 8.19 28.32 -8.69
CA SER A 29 8.41 29.45 -7.76
C SER A 29 7.12 30.22 -7.44
N GLY A 30 6.10 30.13 -8.30
CA GLY A 30 4.80 30.78 -8.13
C GLY A 30 3.65 29.87 -7.72
N GLY A 31 3.86 28.55 -7.53
CA GLY A 31 2.79 27.65 -7.12
C GLY A 31 2.94 26.20 -7.60
N LYS A 32 1.81 25.60 -8.01
CA LYS A 32 1.72 24.22 -8.51
C LYS A 32 1.09 24.22 -9.89
N GLU A 33 1.78 23.62 -10.85
CA GLU A 33 1.29 23.49 -12.23
C GLU A 33 1.13 22.01 -12.59
N LYS A 34 0.14 21.69 -13.43
CA LYS A 34 -0.05 20.32 -13.92
C LYS A 34 1.09 19.95 -14.86
N ALA A 35 1.78 18.85 -14.55
CA ALA A 35 2.95 18.38 -15.29
C ALA A 35 2.59 17.25 -16.26
N ALA A 36 1.69 17.53 -17.21
CA ALA A 36 1.23 16.55 -18.20
C ALA A 36 2.32 16.20 -19.25
N ASP A 37 3.36 17.03 -19.35
CA ASP A 37 4.53 16.86 -20.22
C ASP A 37 5.51 15.79 -19.72
N HIS A 38 5.46 15.43 -18.43
CA HIS A 38 6.42 14.51 -17.84
C HIS A 38 6.13 13.06 -18.28
N PRO A 39 7.13 12.25 -18.70
CA PRO A 39 6.91 10.86 -19.14
C PRO A 39 6.18 9.97 -18.13
N ILE A 40 6.38 10.23 -16.84
CA ILE A 40 5.69 9.52 -15.75
C ILE A 40 4.17 9.75 -15.75
N TYR A 41 3.71 10.88 -16.28
CA TYR A 41 2.28 11.19 -16.36
C TYR A 41 1.56 10.14 -17.18
N TYR A 42 2.11 9.78 -18.34
CA TYR A 42 1.53 8.75 -19.20
C TYR A 42 1.46 7.39 -18.49
N LEU A 43 2.52 6.99 -17.79
CA LEU A 43 2.56 5.72 -17.06
C LEU A 43 1.53 5.66 -15.92
N LEU A 44 1.40 6.74 -15.15
CA LEU A 44 0.47 6.76 -14.02
C LEU A 44 -0.97 7.03 -14.43
N HIS A 45 -1.21 7.77 -15.52
CA HIS A 45 -2.54 8.16 -15.96
C HIS A 45 -3.17 7.16 -16.93
N SER A 46 -2.40 6.66 -17.90
CA SER A 46 -2.92 5.88 -19.03
C SER A 46 -2.51 4.42 -18.92
N GLU A 47 -1.21 4.13 -19.05
CA GLU A 47 -0.71 2.77 -19.27
C GLU A 47 0.63 2.57 -18.54
N PRO A 48 0.62 1.94 -17.34
CA PRO A 48 1.82 1.71 -16.56
C PRO A 48 2.73 0.65 -17.17
N ASN A 49 2.16 -0.25 -17.97
CA ASN A 49 2.86 -1.32 -18.66
C ASN A 49 1.98 -1.85 -19.82
N PRO A 50 2.57 -2.47 -20.86
CA PRO A 50 1.85 -2.93 -22.05
C PRO A 50 0.75 -3.97 -21.83
N GLU A 51 0.70 -4.58 -20.63
CA GLU A 51 -0.22 -5.67 -20.31
C GLU A 51 -1.50 -5.20 -19.62
N MET A 52 -1.51 -3.98 -19.04
CA MET A 52 -2.67 -3.48 -18.29
C MET A 52 -2.79 -1.96 -18.32
N THR A 53 -4.01 -1.48 -18.12
CA THR A 53 -4.29 -0.04 -17.99
C THR A 53 -3.96 0.47 -16.60
N SER A 54 -3.79 1.79 -16.47
CA SER A 54 -3.61 2.46 -15.17
C SER A 54 -4.75 2.17 -14.20
N PHE A 55 -5.97 1.96 -14.71
CA PHE A 55 -7.12 1.59 -13.89
C PHE A 55 -6.88 0.22 -13.22
N VAL A 56 -6.61 -0.81 -14.01
CA VAL A 56 -6.38 -2.18 -13.52
C VAL A 56 -5.18 -2.24 -12.58
N PHE A 57 -4.11 -1.50 -12.89
CA PHE A 57 -2.94 -1.40 -12.03
C PHE A 57 -3.29 -0.83 -10.65
N ARG A 58 -4.01 0.29 -10.59
CA ARG A 58 -4.41 0.92 -9.32
C ARG A 58 -5.41 0.10 -8.54
N GLU A 59 -6.35 -0.52 -9.24
CA GLU A 59 -7.30 -1.48 -8.66
C GLU A 59 -6.54 -2.65 -8.00
N THR A 60 -5.57 -3.23 -8.71
CA THR A 60 -4.74 -4.34 -8.22
C THR A 60 -3.93 -3.93 -6.99
N LEU A 61 -3.27 -2.77 -7.02
CA LEU A 61 -2.52 -2.27 -5.87
C LEU A 61 -3.42 -2.02 -4.66
N MET A 62 -4.62 -1.48 -4.86
CA MET A 62 -5.57 -1.28 -3.76
C MET A 62 -6.07 -2.62 -3.21
N GLY A 63 -6.33 -3.60 -4.08
CA GLY A 63 -6.64 -4.97 -3.65
C GLY A 63 -5.51 -5.58 -2.82
N HIS A 64 -4.26 -5.42 -3.26
CA HIS A 64 -3.08 -5.86 -2.49
C HIS A 64 -3.01 -5.21 -1.11
N LEU A 65 -3.25 -3.90 -1.04
CA LEU A 65 -3.25 -3.14 0.20
C LEU A 65 -4.35 -3.60 1.18
N LEU A 66 -5.57 -3.79 0.68
CA LEU A 66 -6.73 -4.13 1.52
C LEU A 66 -6.74 -5.59 1.97
N LEU A 67 -6.11 -6.50 1.23
CA LEU A 67 -6.08 -7.92 1.55
C LEU A 67 -4.81 -8.34 2.30
N TRP A 68 -3.64 -7.81 1.94
CA TRP A 68 -2.35 -8.18 2.55
C TRP A 68 -1.74 -7.07 3.42
N GLY A 69 -2.34 -5.88 3.44
CA GLY A 69 -1.79 -4.74 4.18
C GLY A 69 -0.59 -4.07 3.49
N ASN A 70 -0.14 -4.59 2.35
CA ASN A 70 1.01 -4.06 1.63
C ASN A 70 0.77 -4.19 0.13
N ALA A 71 1.15 -3.15 -0.61
CA ALA A 71 1.16 -3.19 -2.07
C ALA A 71 2.57 -2.89 -2.58
N TYR A 72 3.00 -3.69 -3.55
CA TYR A 72 4.32 -3.58 -4.15
C TYR A 72 4.19 -3.45 -5.66
N ALA A 73 5.01 -2.60 -6.26
CA ALA A 73 5.21 -2.57 -7.70
C ALA A 73 6.70 -2.45 -8.04
N GLN A 74 7.16 -3.23 -9.00
CA GLN A 74 8.50 -3.12 -9.56
C GLN A 74 8.57 -1.91 -10.48
N ILE A 75 9.60 -1.09 -10.30
CA ILE A 75 9.90 0.07 -11.13
C ILE A 75 10.96 -0.34 -12.15
N ILE A 76 10.57 -0.44 -13.41
CA ILE A 76 11.50 -0.69 -14.51
C ILE A 76 12.00 0.64 -15.04
N ARG A 77 13.33 0.79 -15.11
CA ARG A 77 13.99 2.02 -15.59
C ARG A 77 14.85 1.73 -16.81
N ASP A 78 14.92 2.71 -17.71
CA ASP A 78 15.83 2.73 -18.85
C ASP A 78 17.28 3.01 -18.38
N GLY A 79 18.28 2.79 -19.25
CA GLY A 79 19.69 3.08 -18.96
C GLY A 79 19.99 4.55 -18.65
N ARG A 80 19.04 5.45 -18.96
CA ARG A 80 19.08 6.89 -18.58
C ARG A 80 18.37 7.19 -17.25
N GLY A 81 17.93 6.17 -16.51
CA GLY A 81 17.25 6.31 -15.21
C GLY A 81 15.78 6.72 -15.27
N ARG A 82 15.19 6.83 -16.47
CA ARG A 82 13.76 7.15 -16.67
C ARG A 82 12.91 5.93 -16.37
N VAL A 83 11.79 6.10 -15.67
CA VAL A 83 10.82 5.01 -15.47
C VAL A 83 10.13 4.69 -16.80
N VAL A 84 10.14 3.42 -17.19
CA VAL A 84 9.56 2.92 -18.45
C VAL A 84 8.31 2.11 -18.18
N ALA A 85 8.28 1.35 -17.10
CA ALA A 85 7.13 0.53 -16.77
C ALA A 85 7.02 0.29 -15.26
N LEU A 86 5.80 0.02 -14.81
CA LEU A 86 5.46 -0.37 -13.45
C LEU A 86 4.72 -1.71 -13.48
N TYR A 87 5.23 -2.71 -12.78
CA TYR A 87 4.60 -4.03 -12.70
C TYR A 87 4.18 -4.33 -11.26
N PRO A 88 2.91 -4.68 -11.01
CA PRO A 88 2.49 -5.04 -9.66
C PRO A 88 3.17 -6.36 -9.24
N LEU A 89 3.73 -6.37 -8.04
CA LEU A 89 4.33 -7.55 -7.43
C LEU A 89 3.38 -8.12 -6.39
N LEU A 90 3.27 -9.44 -6.37
CA LEU A 90 2.41 -10.14 -5.42
C LEU A 90 3.01 -10.04 -4.00
N PRO A 91 2.26 -9.51 -3.01
CA PRO A 91 2.77 -9.36 -1.63
C PRO A 91 3.12 -10.68 -0.96
N ASN A 92 2.43 -11.78 -1.30
CA ASN A 92 2.70 -13.10 -0.73
C ASN A 92 4.03 -13.73 -1.18
N LYS A 93 4.62 -13.23 -2.27
CA LYS A 93 5.92 -13.66 -2.80
C LYS A 93 7.04 -12.68 -2.45
N MET A 94 6.74 -11.66 -1.65
CA MET A 94 7.67 -10.61 -1.26
C MET A 94 8.10 -10.79 0.19
N THR A 95 9.39 -10.72 0.45
CA THR A 95 9.96 -10.63 1.79
C THR A 95 10.71 -9.31 1.92
N VAL A 96 10.38 -8.53 2.95
CA VAL A 96 11.05 -7.26 3.26
C VAL A 96 11.97 -7.49 4.45
N ASN A 97 13.24 -7.17 4.28
CA ASN A 97 14.23 -7.31 5.33
C ASN A 97 15.06 -6.03 5.44
N ARG A 98 15.75 -5.88 6.58
CA ARG A 98 16.60 -4.74 6.87
C ARG A 98 18.03 -5.19 7.04
N GLY A 99 18.95 -4.53 6.34
CA GLY A 99 20.38 -4.80 6.47
C GLY A 99 20.90 -4.24 7.79
N GLU A 100 22.13 -4.63 8.15
CA GLU A 100 22.79 -4.17 9.38
C GLU A 100 22.93 -2.63 9.44
N GLN A 101 23.00 -1.98 8.27
CA GLN A 101 23.08 -0.52 8.13
C GLN A 101 21.70 0.17 8.05
N GLY A 102 20.61 -0.55 8.33
CA GLY A 102 19.25 -0.02 8.27
C GLY A 102 18.64 0.12 6.87
N GLN A 103 19.37 -0.27 5.81
CA GLN A 103 18.87 -0.25 4.44
C GLN A 103 17.82 -1.35 4.22
N LEU A 104 16.70 -0.98 3.60
CA LEU A 104 15.64 -1.92 3.23
C LEU A 104 16.01 -2.65 1.94
N TYR A 105 15.88 -3.98 1.96
CA TYR A 105 15.98 -4.81 0.78
C TYR A 105 14.74 -5.68 0.64
N TYR A 106 14.37 -5.90 -0.61
CA TYR A 106 13.18 -6.63 -1.02
C TYR A 106 13.64 -7.92 -1.71
N GLU A 107 13.13 -9.06 -1.28
CA GLU A 107 13.36 -10.34 -1.93
C GLU A 107 12.05 -10.82 -2.53
N TYR A 108 12.01 -10.94 -3.86
CA TYR A 108 10.85 -11.41 -4.59
C TYR A 108 11.08 -12.81 -5.13
N ASN A 109 10.26 -13.77 -4.73
CA ASN A 109 10.34 -15.13 -5.23
C ASN A 109 9.51 -15.28 -6.52
N LYS A 110 10.19 -15.44 -7.66
CA LYS A 110 9.57 -15.74 -8.95
C LYS A 110 9.85 -17.20 -9.30
N ASP A 111 8.82 -18.04 -9.20
CA ASP A 111 8.84 -19.45 -9.64
C ASP A 111 10.02 -20.25 -9.06
N GLY A 112 10.33 -20.03 -7.77
CA GLY A 112 11.42 -20.70 -7.07
C GLY A 112 12.77 -19.99 -7.15
N GLN A 113 12.91 -18.91 -7.94
CA GLN A 113 14.09 -18.07 -7.95
C GLN A 113 13.88 -16.80 -7.13
N SER A 114 14.76 -16.54 -6.17
CA SER A 114 14.77 -15.31 -5.40
C SER A 114 15.48 -14.20 -6.16
N HIS A 115 14.77 -13.11 -6.39
CA HIS A 115 15.31 -11.87 -6.96
C HIS A 115 15.44 -10.82 -5.87
N PHE A 116 16.65 -10.32 -5.68
CA PHE A 116 16.92 -9.22 -4.77
C PHE A 116 16.68 -7.89 -5.48
N LEU A 117 15.78 -7.08 -4.92
CA LEU A 117 15.41 -5.76 -5.39
C LEU A 117 15.79 -4.73 -4.34
N ARG A 118 16.37 -3.61 -4.80
CA ARG A 118 16.74 -2.50 -3.92
C ARG A 118 15.54 -1.59 -3.69
N ASN A 119 15.59 -0.80 -2.62
CA ASN A 119 14.52 0.13 -2.26
C ASN A 119 14.10 1.09 -3.40
N TYR A 120 15.04 1.56 -4.23
CA TYR A 120 14.71 2.46 -5.35
C TYR A 120 14.08 1.75 -6.57
N GLU A 121 14.04 0.42 -6.57
CA GLU A 121 13.49 -0.43 -7.65
C GLU A 121 12.09 -0.93 -7.32
N VAL A 122 11.63 -0.73 -6.08
CA VAL A 122 10.31 -1.17 -5.60
C VAL A 122 9.53 0.04 -5.10
N LEU A 123 8.37 0.28 -5.70
CA LEU A 123 7.34 1.12 -5.11
C LEU A 123 6.61 0.30 -4.05
N HIS A 124 6.90 0.57 -2.78
CA HIS A 124 6.20 -0.02 -1.65
C HIS A 124 5.20 0.97 -1.08
N ILE A 125 3.93 0.58 -1.05
CA ILE A 125 2.86 1.30 -0.37
C ILE A 125 2.48 0.49 0.88
N PRO A 126 2.91 0.92 2.07
CA PRO A 126 2.49 0.29 3.31
C PRO A 126 1.03 0.66 3.63
N GLY A 127 0.25 -0.32 4.05
CA GLY A 127 -1.10 -0.12 4.56
C GLY A 127 -1.10 0.46 5.97
N LEU A 128 -2.29 0.54 6.57
CA LEU A 128 -2.45 1.00 7.96
C LEU A 128 -1.69 0.06 8.92
N GLY A 129 -0.67 0.60 9.57
CA GLY A 129 0.15 -0.07 10.58
C GLY A 129 0.77 0.95 11.53
N PHE A 130 1.12 0.53 12.74
CA PHE A 130 1.69 1.43 13.77
C PHE A 130 3.15 1.83 13.47
N ASP A 131 3.89 1.04 12.70
CA ASP A 131 5.34 1.22 12.48
C ASP A 131 5.71 1.93 11.16
N GLY A 132 4.74 2.19 10.26
CA GLY A 132 4.96 2.86 8.97
C GLY A 132 5.84 2.12 7.95
N LEU A 133 6.35 0.93 8.29
CA LEU A 133 7.26 0.12 7.45
C LEU A 133 6.59 -1.11 6.85
N ILE A 134 5.62 -1.72 7.54
CA ILE A 134 4.82 -2.86 7.07
C ILE A 134 3.39 -2.60 7.54
N GLY A 135 2.43 -2.52 6.62
CA GLY A 135 1.02 -2.44 6.98
C GLY A 135 0.51 -3.81 7.39
N TYR A 136 -0.28 -3.89 8.45
CA TYR A 136 -0.99 -5.13 8.77
C TYR A 136 -2.19 -5.28 7.83
N SER A 137 -2.51 -6.52 7.45
CA SER A 137 -3.74 -6.77 6.70
C SER A 137 -4.96 -6.33 7.55
N PRO A 138 -5.93 -5.58 6.99
CA PRO A 138 -7.19 -5.27 7.68
C PRO A 138 -7.93 -6.52 8.18
N THR A 139 -7.72 -7.67 7.53
CA THR A 139 -8.26 -8.98 7.94
C THR A 139 -7.58 -9.58 9.16
N SER A 140 -6.42 -9.09 9.57
CA SER A 140 -5.71 -9.53 10.78
C SER A 140 -5.85 -8.58 11.96
N LEU A 141 -6.62 -7.49 11.83
CA LEU A 141 -7.08 -6.77 13.02
C LEU A 141 -7.91 -7.78 13.83
N PRO A 142 -7.46 -8.19 15.02
CA PRO A 142 -8.35 -8.90 15.92
C PRO A 142 -9.50 -7.93 16.16
N VAL A 143 -10.72 -8.33 15.79
CA VAL A 143 -11.92 -7.70 16.31
C VAL A 143 -11.72 -7.73 17.82
N LEU A 144 -11.36 -6.58 18.41
CA LEU A 144 -11.31 -6.46 19.85
C LEU A 144 -12.65 -6.98 20.33
N PRO A 145 -12.70 -8.05 21.15
CA PRO A 145 -13.96 -8.59 21.58
C PRO A 145 -14.71 -7.44 22.24
N GLN A 146 -15.92 -7.15 21.76
CA GLN A 146 -16.84 -6.15 22.31
C GLN A 146 -17.35 -6.58 23.71
N SER A 147 -16.46 -7.02 24.59
CA SER A 147 -16.80 -7.62 25.87
C SER A 147 -15.91 -7.09 26.99
N LEU A 148 -15.63 -5.79 27.03
CA LEU A 148 -15.15 -5.15 28.26
C LEU A 148 -15.82 -3.78 28.53
N PRO A 149 -17.16 -3.72 28.77
CA PRO A 149 -17.76 -2.58 29.47
C PRO A 149 -17.34 -2.47 30.94
N TRP A 150 -16.70 -3.50 31.52
CA TRP A 150 -16.54 -3.62 32.97
C TRP A 150 -15.25 -3.02 33.55
N LEU A 151 -14.24 -2.67 32.74
CA LEU A 151 -12.95 -2.19 33.26
C LEU A 151 -12.91 -0.67 33.53
N VAL A 152 -13.87 0.10 32.99
CA VAL A 152 -13.90 1.56 33.17
C VAL A 152 -14.61 1.99 34.47
N MET A 153 -15.29 1.08 35.18
CA MET A 153 -16.15 1.46 36.31
C MET A 153 -15.58 1.18 37.72
N LYS A 154 -14.37 0.62 37.84
CA LYS A 154 -13.75 0.32 39.16
C LYS A 154 -12.75 1.33 39.70
N LEU A 155 -12.55 2.48 39.03
CA LEU A 155 -11.64 3.54 39.49
C LEU A 155 -12.34 4.77 40.10
N SER A 156 -13.67 4.74 40.31
CA SER A 156 -14.43 5.89 40.86
C SER A 156 -15.13 5.62 42.20
N CYS A 157 -14.78 4.55 42.93
CA CYS A 157 -15.35 4.26 44.26
C CYS A 157 -14.26 4.04 45.32
N HIS A 158 -13.41 5.05 45.51
CA HIS A 158 -12.45 5.09 46.62
C HIS A 158 -12.15 6.55 47.01
N ARG A 159 -13.17 7.30 47.45
CA ARG A 159 -13.05 8.49 48.31
C ARG A 159 -14.42 9.09 48.63
N SER A 160 -15.07 8.55 49.66
CA SER A 160 -15.91 9.30 50.60
C SER A 160 -16.57 8.34 51.59
N VAL A 161 -16.64 8.76 52.86
CA VAL A 161 -17.20 8.07 54.05
C VAL A 161 -16.22 7.18 54.82
N CYS A 162 -15.33 7.82 55.57
CA CYS A 162 -14.99 7.45 56.95
C CYS A 162 -14.67 8.78 57.69
N SER A 163 -15.25 8.92 58.89
CA SER A 163 -15.32 10.12 59.77
C SER A 163 -16.51 11.04 59.53
#